data_AF-A0A2E1FY92-F1
#
_entry.id   AF-A0A2E1FY92-F1
#
_cell.length_a   1.000
_cell.length_b   1.000
_cell.length_c   1.000
_cell.angle_alpha   90.00
_cell.angle_beta   90.00
_cell.angle_gamma   90.00
#
_symmetry.space_group_name_H-M   'P 1'
#
loop_
_entity.id
_entity.type
_entity.pdbx_description
1 polymer ?
#
loop_
_entity_poly.entity_id
_entity_poly.type
_entity_poly.pdbx_seq_one_letter_code
_entity_poly.pdbx_strand_id
1 'polypeptide(L)'
;PKAPIKKPAKELLLTTNALLSPPIDPESKNIPQEIKAEARRFALSPQTFWYDHPIHLDSSLEENEILYGLSALDRAMAFEVKTGLLGENERLDVVMSISVTHEGMENLALCYLKALIQRHLKLRHLRVFLFDETRCQKIIKCLCSGDTATLHVFGVNGSYGRHYSFLKAVLLLWQMTINPYARFTFKFDLDQVFDQSKLLSHTGKSALAAICNPIWGGSALDRDGCNVDLGMLAGGLINKEDSSKGLYVPDVERPGHNPYSNQLDSRRIFCPQWPQAISTETEILQEKRAYQRIHVTGGTTGITAEAIKKWHPFTPSFINRAEDQAYGLSALTKEGYLGHLHANGLIMRHDKGMFATRSIQNAHDGKMIGNIERLLLFSHYAKFHKLGFNNVQDHLWPFTSCYVHPHAVGLSGLIFALDGAVQGGRFVAQGAPRLKNCLNFCQYKIKHQFDFEESGWETVYNCLASQTNASGELLDLVKDSLVTGGG
;
A
#
# COMPACT_ATOMS: atom_id res chain seq x y z
N PRO A 1 9.10 -4.61 23.62
CA PRO A 1 8.25 -5.59 22.91
C PRO A 1 8.25 -6.91 23.68
N LYS A 2 7.15 -7.67 23.66
CA LYS A 2 7.09 -8.97 24.36
C LYS A 2 8.02 -10.01 23.71
N ALA A 3 8.19 -9.97 22.39
CA ALA A 3 9.13 -10.84 21.69
C ALA A 3 9.47 -10.28 20.28
N PRO A 4 10.65 -9.66 20.08
CA PRO A 4 11.11 -9.20 18.76
C PRO A 4 11.35 -10.39 17.81
N ILE A 5 11.52 -10.10 16.51
CA ILE A 5 11.84 -11.11 15.49
C ILE A 5 13.19 -11.75 15.82
N LYS A 6 13.24 -13.09 15.87
CA LYS A 6 14.50 -13.85 16.06
C LYS A 6 14.86 -14.69 14.84
N LYS A 7 13.85 -15.23 14.15
CA LYS A 7 13.96 -16.09 12.98
C LYS A 7 13.05 -15.54 11.88
N PRO A 8 13.53 -14.59 11.05
CA PRO A 8 12.69 -13.94 10.04
C PRO A 8 12.00 -14.95 9.12
N ALA A 9 12.70 -16.02 8.71
CA ALA A 9 12.14 -17.11 7.89
C ALA A 9 10.84 -17.74 8.44
N LYS A 10 10.64 -17.70 9.76
CA LYS A 10 9.47 -18.29 10.44
C LYS A 10 8.47 -17.25 10.93
N GLU A 11 8.91 -16.01 11.12
CA GLU A 11 8.14 -15.02 11.86
C GLU A 11 7.66 -13.86 11.00
N LEU A 12 8.29 -13.65 9.84
CA LEU A 12 7.99 -12.57 8.91
C LEU A 12 7.27 -13.10 7.68
N LEU A 13 6.10 -12.54 7.41
CA LEU A 13 5.41 -12.63 6.13
C LEU A 13 5.73 -11.37 5.31
N LEU A 14 6.10 -11.54 4.05
CA LEU A 14 6.19 -10.40 3.14
C LEU A 14 4.88 -10.26 2.37
N THR A 15 4.49 -9.01 2.09
CA THR A 15 3.29 -8.72 1.31
C THR A 15 3.60 -7.74 0.18
N THR A 16 2.88 -7.86 -0.92
CA THR A 16 2.99 -6.95 -2.06
C THR A 16 1.71 -7.00 -2.89
N ASN A 17 1.58 -6.13 -3.88
CA ASN A 17 0.44 -6.06 -4.78
C ASN A 17 0.89 -6.00 -6.24
N ALA A 18 0.16 -6.71 -7.09
CA ALA A 18 0.20 -6.57 -8.54
C ALA A 18 -1.11 -5.96 -9.01
N LEU A 19 -1.04 -4.80 -9.65
CA LEU A 19 -2.19 -4.08 -10.21
C LEU A 19 -2.19 -4.31 -11.71
N LEU A 20 -3.11 -5.11 -12.25
CA LEU A 20 -3.10 -5.49 -13.66
C LEU A 20 -4.14 -4.73 -14.47
N SER A 21 -3.79 -4.38 -15.69
CA SER A 21 -4.67 -3.74 -16.66
C SER A 21 -4.64 -4.45 -18.01
N PRO A 22 -5.72 -4.42 -18.81
CA PRO A 22 -5.71 -4.88 -20.19
C PRO A 22 -4.57 -4.26 -21.00
N PRO A 23 -4.18 -4.90 -22.12
CA PRO A 23 -3.10 -4.40 -22.95
C PRO A 23 -3.41 -3.01 -23.51
N ILE A 24 -2.39 -2.16 -23.63
CA ILE A 24 -2.52 -0.87 -24.33
C ILE A 24 -2.68 -1.12 -25.83
N ASP A 25 -1.86 -2.00 -26.39
CA ASP A 25 -1.98 -2.49 -27.76
C ASP A 25 -2.53 -3.92 -27.76
N PRO A 26 -3.83 -4.14 -28.07
CA PRO A 26 -4.44 -5.46 -28.09
C PRO A 26 -3.82 -6.43 -29.11
N GLU A 27 -3.06 -5.93 -30.09
CA GLU A 27 -2.41 -6.74 -31.11
C GLU A 27 -0.95 -7.06 -30.78
N SER A 28 -0.41 -6.50 -29.70
CA SER A 28 0.97 -6.66 -29.28
C SER A 28 1.42 -8.12 -29.25
N LYS A 29 2.63 -8.35 -29.74
CA LYS A 29 3.31 -9.65 -29.71
C LYS A 29 3.72 -10.09 -28.30
N ASN A 30 3.71 -9.17 -27.33
CA ASN A 30 4.10 -9.45 -25.95
C ASN A 30 2.96 -10.11 -25.16
N ILE A 31 1.72 -10.05 -25.65
CA ILE A 31 0.59 -10.72 -25.01
C ILE A 31 0.74 -12.23 -25.24
N PRO A 32 0.75 -13.07 -24.19
CA PRO A 32 0.81 -14.51 -24.36
C PRO A 32 -0.37 -15.03 -25.20
N GLN A 33 -0.08 -15.93 -26.14
CA GLN A 33 -1.06 -16.40 -27.12
C GLN A 33 -2.28 -17.05 -26.47
N GLU A 34 -2.07 -17.70 -25.32
CA GLU A 34 -3.12 -18.40 -24.56
C GLU A 34 -4.18 -17.45 -24.01
N ILE A 35 -3.84 -16.17 -23.79
CA ILE A 35 -4.73 -15.17 -23.18
C ILE A 35 -5.15 -14.05 -24.14
N LYS A 36 -4.60 -14.01 -25.36
CA LYS A 36 -4.72 -12.88 -26.29
C LYS A 36 -6.17 -12.53 -26.63
N ALA A 37 -7.02 -13.53 -26.89
CA ALA A 37 -8.42 -13.31 -27.23
C ALA A 37 -9.20 -12.65 -26.08
N GLU A 38 -8.98 -13.12 -24.85
CA GLU A 38 -9.65 -12.59 -23.67
C GLU A 38 -9.12 -11.20 -23.28
N ALA A 39 -7.79 -11.01 -23.34
CA ALA A 39 -7.15 -9.72 -23.10
C ALA A 39 -7.68 -8.63 -24.06
N ARG A 40 -7.88 -8.97 -25.35
CA ARG A 40 -8.48 -8.07 -26.34
C ARG A 40 -9.90 -7.67 -25.99
N ARG A 41 -10.71 -8.60 -25.46
CA ARG A 41 -12.09 -8.31 -25.03
C ARG A 41 -12.11 -7.27 -23.91
N PHE A 42 -11.23 -7.40 -22.91
CA PHE A 42 -11.15 -6.45 -21.81
C PHE A 42 -10.60 -5.09 -22.24
N ALA A 43 -9.67 -5.04 -23.19
CA ALA A 43 -9.15 -3.77 -23.72
C ALA A 43 -10.22 -2.91 -24.42
N LEU A 44 -11.31 -3.52 -24.87
CA LEU A 44 -12.48 -2.84 -25.47
C LEU A 44 -13.58 -2.53 -24.45
N SER A 45 -13.42 -2.96 -23.20
CA SER A 45 -14.40 -2.78 -22.13
C SER A 45 -14.10 -1.50 -21.33
N PRO A 46 -15.11 -0.88 -20.70
CA PRO A 46 -14.86 0.27 -19.82
C PRO A 46 -14.10 -0.16 -18.56
N GLN A 47 -13.15 0.68 -18.14
CA GLN A 47 -12.39 0.50 -16.90
C GLN A 47 -13.26 0.72 -15.67
N THR A 48 -13.14 -0.16 -14.67
CA THR A 48 -13.90 -0.10 -13.40
C THR A 48 -13.11 0.57 -12.28
N PHE A 49 -11.80 0.36 -12.21
CA PHE A 49 -10.94 0.82 -11.11
C PHE A 49 -9.70 1.58 -11.62
N TRP A 50 -9.26 2.60 -10.89
CA TRP A 50 -8.14 3.46 -11.27
C TRP A 50 -6.95 3.29 -10.33
N TYR A 51 -5.82 2.90 -10.90
CA TYR A 51 -4.54 2.76 -10.21
C TYR A 51 -3.50 3.72 -10.79
N ASP A 52 -2.54 4.13 -9.98
CA ASP A 52 -1.51 5.12 -10.35
C ASP A 52 -0.61 4.63 -11.51
N HIS A 53 -0.28 3.34 -11.55
CA HIS A 53 0.59 2.72 -12.55
C HIS A 53 0.31 1.21 -12.65
N PRO A 54 -0.82 0.78 -13.24
CA PRO A 54 -1.07 -0.64 -13.41
C PRO A 54 -0.14 -1.25 -14.47
N ILE A 55 0.20 -2.52 -14.29
CA ILE A 55 0.99 -3.33 -15.22
C ILE A 55 0.06 -3.82 -16.32
N HIS A 56 0.35 -3.43 -17.56
CA HIS A 56 -0.43 -3.85 -18.72
C HIS A 56 -0.01 -5.24 -19.20
N LEU A 57 -0.98 -6.04 -19.66
CA LEU A 57 -0.71 -7.43 -20.11
C LEU A 57 0.23 -7.53 -21.33
N ASP A 58 0.46 -6.43 -22.05
CA ASP A 58 1.39 -6.31 -23.18
C ASP A 58 2.75 -5.68 -22.83
N SER A 59 3.04 -5.49 -21.53
CA SER A 59 4.38 -5.11 -21.07
C SER A 59 5.41 -6.14 -21.53
N SER A 60 6.55 -5.67 -22.04
CA SER A 60 7.70 -6.54 -22.31
C SER A 60 8.24 -7.16 -21.01
N LEU A 61 9.10 -8.18 -21.11
CA LEU A 61 9.70 -8.80 -19.93
C LEU A 61 10.56 -7.80 -19.14
N GLU A 62 11.22 -6.88 -19.86
CA GLU A 62 12.10 -5.84 -19.30
C GLU A 62 11.30 -4.75 -18.58
N GLU A 63 10.10 -4.41 -19.08
CA GLU A 63 9.20 -3.43 -18.48
C GLU A 63 8.25 -4.04 -17.43
N ASN A 64 8.40 -5.34 -17.11
CA ASN A 64 7.48 -6.01 -16.21
C ASN A 64 7.92 -5.88 -14.74
N GLU A 65 7.22 -5.02 -13.99
CA GLU A 65 7.49 -4.77 -12.57
C GLU A 65 7.44 -6.04 -11.70
N ILE A 66 6.59 -7.01 -12.01
CA ILE A 66 6.50 -8.27 -11.23
C ILE A 66 7.81 -9.05 -11.34
N LEU A 67 8.32 -9.21 -12.56
CA LEU A 67 9.60 -9.90 -12.79
C LEU A 67 10.74 -9.14 -12.14
N TYR A 68 10.72 -7.82 -12.26
CA TYR A 68 11.72 -6.95 -11.67
C TYR A 68 11.77 -7.07 -10.14
N GLY A 69 10.64 -6.77 -9.47
CA GLY A 69 10.53 -6.72 -8.02
C GLY A 69 10.80 -8.07 -7.35
N LEU A 70 10.19 -9.16 -7.85
CA LEU A 70 10.40 -10.49 -7.27
C LEU A 70 11.85 -10.97 -7.46
N SER A 71 12.46 -10.72 -8.63
CA SER A 71 13.86 -11.10 -8.84
C SER A 71 14.82 -10.26 -7.98
N ALA A 72 14.52 -8.98 -7.77
CA ALA A 72 15.30 -8.10 -6.90
C ALA A 72 15.21 -8.51 -5.44
N LEU A 73 14.01 -8.86 -4.96
CA LEU A 73 13.81 -9.36 -3.61
C LEU A 73 14.51 -10.71 -3.40
N ASP A 74 14.42 -11.64 -4.35
CA ASP A 74 15.10 -12.94 -4.25
C ASP A 74 16.63 -12.78 -4.17
N ARG A 75 17.21 -11.87 -4.96
CA ARG A 75 18.63 -11.49 -4.86
C ARG A 75 18.96 -10.86 -3.50
N ALA A 76 18.08 -10.00 -2.98
CA ALA A 76 18.26 -9.41 -1.66
C ALA A 76 18.24 -10.49 -0.57
N MET A 77 17.41 -11.52 -0.69
CA MET A 77 17.37 -12.64 0.27
C MET A 77 18.57 -13.58 0.12
N ALA A 78 19.07 -13.78 -1.10
CA ALA A 78 20.34 -14.50 -1.31
C ALA A 78 21.50 -13.81 -0.57
N PHE A 79 21.46 -12.48 -0.45
CA PHE A 79 22.41 -11.72 0.36
C PHE A 79 22.23 -12.01 1.87
N GLU A 80 20.99 -12.07 2.37
CA GLU A 80 20.71 -12.41 3.77
C GLU A 80 21.13 -13.83 4.15
N VAL A 81 21.16 -14.76 3.19
CA VAL A 81 21.75 -16.09 3.38
C VAL A 81 23.25 -15.99 3.60
N LYS A 82 23.95 -15.15 2.81
CA LYS A 82 25.40 -14.94 2.95
C LYS A 82 25.78 -14.31 4.28
N THR A 83 24.93 -13.46 4.85
CA THR A 83 25.15 -12.84 6.17
C THR A 83 24.77 -13.76 7.34
N GLY A 84 24.16 -14.92 7.06
CA GLY A 84 23.72 -15.88 8.07
C GLY A 84 22.42 -15.51 8.77
N LEU A 85 21.71 -14.46 8.33
CA LEU A 85 20.42 -14.08 8.89
C LEU A 85 19.28 -14.97 8.36
N LEU A 86 19.45 -15.54 7.18
CA LEU A 86 18.66 -16.66 6.66
C LEU A 86 19.55 -17.90 6.51
N GLY A 87 18.99 -19.08 6.79
CA GLY A 87 19.64 -20.35 6.47
C GLY A 87 19.63 -20.63 4.96
N GLU A 88 20.56 -21.46 4.48
CA GLU A 88 20.71 -21.79 3.05
C GLU A 88 19.44 -22.34 2.39
N ASN A 89 18.63 -23.07 3.15
CA ASN A 89 17.37 -23.69 2.70
C ASN A 89 16.13 -22.93 3.17
N GLU A 90 16.29 -21.83 3.90
CA GLU A 90 15.17 -21.03 4.37
C GLU A 90 14.63 -20.15 3.23
N ARG A 91 13.30 -20.02 3.19
CA ARG A 91 12.58 -19.18 2.23
C ARG A 91 11.59 -18.32 2.97
N LEU A 92 11.41 -17.08 2.51
CA LEU A 92 10.34 -16.22 2.98
C LEU A 92 9.06 -16.42 2.17
N ASP A 93 7.93 -16.33 2.86
CA ASP A 93 6.62 -16.30 2.22
C ASP A 93 6.30 -14.89 1.75
N VAL A 94 5.81 -14.78 0.52
CA VAL A 94 5.34 -13.56 -0.10
C VAL A 94 3.89 -13.75 -0.49
N VAL A 95 2.98 -13.03 0.17
CA VAL A 95 1.59 -12.92 -0.27
C VAL A 95 1.49 -11.75 -1.24
N MET A 96 1.04 -12.04 -2.46
CA MET A 96 0.81 -11.06 -3.51
C MET A 96 -0.68 -10.96 -3.81
N SER A 97 -1.26 -9.78 -3.55
CA SER A 97 -2.62 -9.50 -4.01
C SER A 97 -2.63 -9.20 -5.51
N ILE A 98 -3.65 -9.66 -6.21
CA ILE A 98 -3.88 -9.40 -7.63
C ILE A 98 -5.13 -8.55 -7.75
N SER A 99 -4.93 -7.26 -8.03
CA SER A 99 -6.02 -6.32 -8.29
C SER A 99 -6.11 -6.06 -9.79
N VAL A 100 -7.31 -5.90 -10.32
CA VAL A 100 -7.54 -5.64 -11.74
C VAL A 100 -8.17 -4.28 -11.96
N THR A 101 -7.89 -3.62 -13.08
CA THR A 101 -8.57 -2.37 -13.46
C THR A 101 -9.97 -2.60 -14.03
N HIS A 102 -10.28 -3.82 -14.49
CA HIS A 102 -11.54 -4.21 -15.10
C HIS A 102 -12.12 -5.41 -14.35
N GLU A 103 -13.33 -5.24 -13.82
CA GLU A 103 -14.06 -6.32 -13.15
C GLU A 103 -14.31 -7.50 -14.11
N GLY A 104 -14.11 -8.72 -13.63
CA GLY A 104 -14.19 -9.94 -14.43
C GLY A 104 -12.84 -10.41 -14.98
N MET A 105 -11.78 -9.58 -14.89
CA MET A 105 -10.43 -9.93 -15.37
C MET A 105 -9.64 -10.79 -14.36
N GLU A 106 -10.20 -11.13 -13.19
CA GLU A 106 -9.48 -11.77 -12.07
C GLU A 106 -8.81 -13.09 -12.49
N ASN A 107 -9.55 -13.95 -13.19
CA ASN A 107 -9.02 -15.23 -13.65
C ASN A 107 -7.93 -15.06 -14.73
N LEU A 108 -8.14 -14.14 -15.67
CA LEU A 108 -7.16 -13.79 -16.70
C LEU A 108 -5.85 -13.31 -16.07
N ALA A 109 -5.97 -12.39 -15.11
CA ALA A 109 -4.87 -11.82 -14.35
C ALA A 109 -4.09 -12.89 -13.56
N LEU A 110 -4.80 -13.78 -12.86
CA LEU A 110 -4.21 -14.89 -12.12
C LEU A 110 -3.45 -15.85 -13.04
N CYS A 111 -4.06 -16.25 -14.17
CA CYS A 111 -3.42 -17.13 -15.15
C CYS A 111 -2.16 -16.50 -15.77
N TYR A 112 -2.25 -15.24 -16.18
CA TYR A 112 -1.12 -14.48 -16.70
C TYR A 112 0.03 -14.44 -15.69
N LEU A 113 -0.24 -14.02 -14.45
CA LEU A 113 0.76 -13.85 -13.42
C LEU A 113 1.44 -15.17 -13.04
N LYS A 114 0.65 -16.24 -12.91
CA LYS A 114 1.16 -17.58 -12.61
C LYS A 114 2.11 -18.06 -13.71
N ALA A 115 1.70 -17.93 -14.98
CA ALA A 115 2.53 -18.30 -16.12
C ALA A 115 3.81 -17.45 -16.20
N LEU A 116 3.70 -16.14 -15.97
CA LEU A 116 4.80 -15.20 -15.99
C LEU A 116 5.88 -15.57 -14.95
N ILE A 117 5.47 -15.80 -13.70
CA ILE A 117 6.39 -16.19 -12.62
C ILE A 117 7.03 -17.55 -12.93
N GLN A 118 6.24 -18.55 -13.33
CA GLN A 118 6.74 -19.92 -13.59
C GLN A 118 7.70 -20.00 -14.77
N ARG A 119 7.48 -19.22 -15.83
CA ARG A 119 8.29 -19.28 -17.06
C ARG A 119 9.59 -18.50 -16.93
N HIS A 120 9.59 -17.39 -16.18
CA HIS A 120 10.68 -16.41 -16.23
C HIS A 120 11.44 -16.24 -14.92
N LEU A 121 10.90 -16.68 -13.77
CA LEU A 121 11.56 -16.55 -12.48
C LEU A 121 12.01 -17.89 -11.91
N LYS A 122 13.25 -17.92 -11.40
CA LYS A 122 13.83 -19.04 -10.67
C LYS A 122 14.05 -18.66 -9.21
N LEU A 123 12.95 -18.40 -8.50
CA LEU A 123 12.98 -17.94 -7.11
C LEU A 123 13.51 -19.04 -6.17
N ARG A 124 14.63 -18.77 -5.50
CA ARG A 124 15.30 -19.73 -4.60
C ARG A 124 15.01 -19.48 -3.13
N HIS A 125 14.75 -18.22 -2.79
CA HIS A 125 14.63 -17.74 -1.42
C HIS A 125 13.21 -17.26 -1.09
N LEU A 126 12.28 -17.32 -2.05
CA LEU A 126 10.90 -16.89 -1.89
C LEU A 126 9.91 -18.01 -2.22
N ARG A 127 8.76 -18.00 -1.53
CA ARG A 127 7.55 -18.74 -1.89
C ARG A 127 6.43 -17.73 -2.12
N VAL A 128 5.89 -17.68 -3.34
CA VAL A 128 4.90 -16.66 -3.73
C VAL A 128 3.50 -17.25 -3.72
N PHE A 129 2.59 -16.59 -3.03
CA PHE A 129 1.19 -16.96 -2.88
C PHE A 129 0.29 -15.88 -3.49
N LEU A 130 -0.62 -16.27 -4.38
CA LEU A 130 -1.41 -15.36 -5.21
C LEU A 130 -2.87 -15.26 -4.75
N PHE A 131 -3.31 -14.05 -4.41
CA PHE A 131 -4.67 -13.78 -3.93
C PHE A 131 -5.38 -12.79 -4.86
N ASP A 132 -6.26 -13.31 -5.70
CA ASP A 132 -7.20 -12.52 -6.50
C ASP A 132 -8.52 -12.33 -5.74
N GLU A 133 -9.38 -11.45 -6.25
CA GLU A 133 -10.67 -11.14 -5.64
C GLU A 133 -11.55 -12.39 -5.49
N THR A 134 -11.58 -13.27 -6.50
CA THR A 134 -12.37 -14.52 -6.44
C THR A 134 -11.96 -15.39 -5.26
N ARG A 135 -10.66 -15.53 -4.99
CA ARG A 135 -10.16 -16.30 -3.85
C ARG A 135 -10.48 -15.62 -2.53
N CYS A 136 -10.30 -14.29 -2.42
CA CYS A 136 -10.66 -13.54 -1.22
C CYS A 136 -12.14 -13.71 -0.86
N GLN A 137 -13.03 -13.66 -1.86
CA GLN A 137 -14.47 -13.87 -1.68
C GLN A 137 -14.80 -15.29 -1.20
N LYS A 138 -14.08 -16.33 -1.66
CA LYS A 138 -14.27 -17.69 -1.14
C LYS A 138 -13.78 -17.81 0.30
N ILE A 139 -12.59 -17.29 0.58
CA ILE A 139 -11.99 -17.28 1.93
C ILE A 139 -12.92 -16.64 2.94
N ILE A 140 -13.46 -15.46 2.65
CA ILE A 140 -14.30 -14.76 3.61
C ILE A 140 -15.66 -15.43 3.83
N LYS A 141 -16.22 -16.10 2.80
CA LYS A 141 -17.43 -16.93 2.97
C LYS A 141 -17.21 -18.11 3.90
N CYS A 142 -16.03 -18.75 3.82
CA CYS A 142 -15.66 -19.83 4.73
C CYS A 142 -15.41 -19.30 6.16
N LEU A 143 -14.85 -18.08 6.27
CA LEU A 143 -14.43 -17.50 7.54
C LEU A 143 -15.58 -16.87 8.35
N CYS A 144 -16.43 -16.07 7.69
CA CYS A 144 -17.51 -15.31 8.30
C CYS A 144 -18.83 -15.53 7.52
N SER A 145 -19.41 -16.73 7.66
CA SER A 145 -20.62 -17.11 6.93
C SER A 145 -21.81 -16.19 7.24
N GLY A 146 -22.36 -15.53 6.21
CA GLY A 146 -23.64 -14.82 6.29
C GLY A 146 -23.58 -13.30 6.51
N ASP A 147 -22.39 -12.70 6.66
CA ASP A 147 -22.26 -11.24 6.83
C ASP A 147 -21.88 -10.55 5.52
N THR A 148 -22.83 -9.79 4.95
CA THR A 148 -22.62 -9.02 3.71
C THR A 148 -21.54 -7.93 3.82
N ALA A 149 -21.31 -7.37 5.02
CA ALA A 149 -20.27 -6.36 5.22
C ALA A 149 -18.87 -6.97 5.07
N THR A 150 -18.67 -8.19 5.55
CA THR A 150 -17.38 -8.89 5.43
C THR A 150 -17.00 -9.14 3.96
N LEU A 151 -17.96 -9.52 3.12
CA LEU A 151 -17.77 -9.70 1.67
C LEU A 151 -17.38 -8.40 0.99
N HIS A 152 -17.94 -7.28 1.45
CA HIS A 152 -17.63 -5.97 0.92
C HIS A 152 -16.22 -5.52 1.28
N VAL A 153 -15.79 -5.72 2.53
CA VAL A 153 -14.50 -5.18 3.00
C VAL A 153 -13.30 -6.07 2.70
N PHE A 154 -13.45 -7.39 2.76
CA PHE A 154 -12.32 -8.31 2.59
C PHE A 154 -12.08 -8.63 1.12
N GLY A 155 -11.12 -7.94 0.51
CA GLY A 155 -10.73 -8.21 -0.87
C GLY A 155 -9.61 -7.32 -1.38
N VAL A 156 -9.33 -7.43 -2.68
CA VAL A 156 -8.15 -6.85 -3.32
C VAL A 156 -8.49 -5.96 -4.51
N ASN A 157 -9.67 -6.11 -5.12
CA ASN A 157 -10.16 -5.19 -6.14
C ASN A 157 -10.73 -3.92 -5.52
N GLY A 158 -10.79 -2.84 -6.30
CA GLY A 158 -11.32 -1.56 -5.84
C GLY A 158 -10.23 -0.55 -5.50
N SER A 159 -10.53 0.31 -4.53
CA SER A 159 -9.64 1.35 -4.04
C SER A 159 -8.39 0.81 -3.34
N TYR A 160 -7.39 1.68 -3.19
CA TYR A 160 -6.17 1.34 -2.46
C TYR A 160 -6.42 0.94 -1.01
N GLY A 161 -7.39 1.58 -0.33
CA GLY A 161 -7.68 1.27 1.07
C GLY A 161 -8.15 -0.17 1.32
N ARG A 162 -8.99 -0.70 0.43
CA ARG A 162 -9.53 -2.07 0.58
C ARG A 162 -8.41 -3.11 0.54
N HIS A 163 -7.57 -3.04 -0.50
CA HIS A 163 -6.47 -4.00 -0.62
C HIS A 163 -5.38 -3.79 0.44
N TYR A 164 -5.12 -2.54 0.86
CA TYR A 164 -4.13 -2.26 1.90
C TYR A 164 -4.51 -2.93 3.21
N SER A 165 -5.79 -2.85 3.58
CA SER A 165 -6.35 -3.54 4.75
C SER A 165 -6.20 -5.05 4.63
N PHE A 166 -6.53 -5.64 3.46
CA PHE A 166 -6.32 -7.07 3.21
C PHE A 166 -4.85 -7.50 3.41
N LEU A 167 -3.89 -6.76 2.85
CA LEU A 167 -2.46 -7.08 2.96
C LEU A 167 -1.93 -7.02 4.40
N LYS A 168 -2.63 -6.35 5.31
CA LYS A 168 -2.33 -6.37 6.75
C LYS A 168 -3.05 -7.55 7.41
N ALA A 169 -4.36 -7.67 7.19
CA ALA A 169 -5.20 -8.71 7.79
C ALA A 169 -4.77 -10.14 7.42
N VAL A 170 -4.17 -10.34 6.24
CA VAL A 170 -3.71 -11.66 5.77
C VAL A 170 -2.68 -12.30 6.71
N LEU A 171 -1.98 -11.51 7.54
CA LEU A 171 -1.09 -12.05 8.57
C LEU A 171 -1.83 -12.97 9.55
N LEU A 172 -3.05 -12.60 9.97
CA LEU A 172 -3.83 -13.44 10.88
C LEU A 172 -4.39 -14.67 10.17
N LEU A 173 -4.80 -14.54 8.91
CA LEU A 173 -5.16 -15.68 8.07
C LEU A 173 -3.99 -16.65 7.93
N TRP A 174 -2.77 -16.12 7.77
CA TRP A 174 -1.53 -16.89 7.66
C TRP A 174 -1.22 -17.68 8.94
N GLN A 175 -1.38 -17.05 10.11
CA GLN A 175 -1.25 -17.71 11.42
C GLN A 175 -2.16 -18.93 11.54
N MET A 176 -3.40 -18.79 11.07
CA MET A 176 -4.42 -19.82 11.18
C MET A 176 -4.24 -20.97 10.18
N THR A 177 -3.62 -20.73 9.03
CA THR A 177 -3.62 -21.68 7.89
C THR A 177 -2.24 -22.26 7.57
N ILE A 178 -1.20 -21.44 7.46
CA ILE A 178 0.10 -21.87 6.92
C ILE A 178 1.18 -21.91 7.99
N ASN A 179 1.27 -20.88 8.83
CA ASN A 179 2.37 -20.74 9.78
C ASN A 179 1.91 -20.02 11.05
N PRO A 180 1.60 -20.75 12.14
CA PRO A 180 1.17 -20.16 13.41
C PRO A 180 2.25 -19.31 14.10
N TYR A 181 3.51 -19.39 13.65
CA TYR A 181 4.62 -18.59 14.18
C TYR A 181 4.86 -17.28 13.43
N ALA A 182 4.13 -17.00 12.34
CA ALA A 182 4.21 -15.72 11.66
C ALA A 182 3.60 -14.63 12.54
N ARG A 183 4.38 -13.62 12.95
CA ARG A 183 3.94 -12.57 13.90
C ARG A 183 4.04 -11.17 13.33
N PHE A 184 4.72 -11.03 12.20
CA PHE A 184 5.01 -9.76 11.56
C PHE A 184 4.69 -9.87 10.07
N THR A 185 4.16 -8.80 9.50
CA THR A 185 4.09 -8.66 8.05
C THR A 185 4.77 -7.36 7.63
N PHE A 186 5.47 -7.37 6.49
CA PHE A 186 6.09 -6.19 5.91
C PHE A 186 5.75 -6.10 4.42
N LYS A 187 5.15 -4.96 4.02
CA LYS A 187 4.77 -4.69 2.63
C LYS A 187 5.93 -4.05 1.89
N PHE A 188 6.13 -4.47 0.64
CA PHE A 188 7.00 -3.83 -0.36
C PHE A 188 6.24 -3.63 -1.68
N ASP A 189 6.61 -2.62 -2.47
CA ASP A 189 6.11 -2.48 -3.85
C ASP A 189 7.07 -3.09 -4.87
N LEU A 190 6.54 -3.54 -6.01
CA LEU A 190 7.32 -4.26 -7.03
C LEU A 190 8.33 -3.39 -7.79
N ASP A 191 8.17 -2.07 -7.72
CA ASP A 191 9.11 -1.07 -8.22
C ASP A 191 10.15 -0.62 -7.16
N GLN A 192 10.15 -1.25 -5.96
CA GLN A 192 11.08 -0.95 -4.88
C GLN A 192 12.11 -2.07 -4.69
N VAL A 193 13.35 -1.66 -4.40
CA VAL A 193 14.49 -2.58 -4.26
C VAL A 193 15.22 -2.35 -2.94
N PHE A 194 15.51 -3.43 -2.23
CA PHE A 194 16.49 -3.43 -1.14
C PHE A 194 17.92 -3.41 -1.71
N ASP A 195 18.52 -2.24 -1.78
CA ASP A 195 19.91 -2.08 -2.21
C ASP A 195 20.87 -2.49 -1.07
N GLN A 196 21.07 -3.80 -0.92
CA GLN A 196 21.79 -4.40 0.22
C GLN A 196 23.20 -3.84 0.40
N SER A 197 23.92 -3.55 -0.69
CA SER A 197 25.28 -3.01 -0.60
C SER A 197 25.27 -1.59 -0.05
N LYS A 198 24.35 -0.73 -0.49
CA LYS A 198 24.20 0.63 0.04
C LYS A 198 23.69 0.64 1.48
N LEU A 199 22.73 -0.22 1.79
CA LEU A 199 22.21 -0.36 3.16
C LEU A 199 23.36 -0.70 4.12
N LEU A 200 24.17 -1.69 3.79
CA LEU A 200 25.32 -2.05 4.61
C LEU A 200 26.37 -0.94 4.69
N SER A 201 26.71 -0.31 3.57
CA SER A 201 27.76 0.72 3.55
C SER A 201 27.38 1.95 4.38
N HIS A 202 26.09 2.30 4.45
CA HIS A 202 25.62 3.49 5.16
C HIS A 202 25.15 3.21 6.59
N THR A 203 24.65 2.00 6.87
CA THR A 203 23.94 1.69 8.13
C THR A 203 24.58 0.55 8.92
N GLY A 204 25.49 -0.21 8.29
CA GLY A 204 26.03 -1.46 8.85
C GLY A 204 25.00 -2.59 8.94
N LYS A 205 23.80 -2.42 8.39
CA LYS A 205 22.71 -3.41 8.41
C LYS A 205 22.22 -3.73 7.01
N SER A 206 21.87 -4.99 6.80
CA SER A 206 21.07 -5.41 5.66
C SER A 206 19.60 -5.04 5.85
N ALA A 207 18.79 -5.15 4.80
CA ALA A 207 17.36 -4.85 4.86
C ALA A 207 16.63 -5.69 5.93
N LEU A 208 16.86 -7.01 5.95
CA LEU A 208 16.18 -7.89 6.88
C LEU A 208 16.65 -7.66 8.33
N ALA A 209 17.92 -7.29 8.52
CA ALA A 209 18.43 -6.89 9.83
C ALA A 209 17.77 -5.59 10.32
N ALA A 210 17.49 -4.64 9.43
CA ALA A 210 16.76 -3.42 9.77
C ALA A 210 15.26 -3.68 10.06
N ILE A 211 14.63 -4.60 9.34
CA ILE A 211 13.25 -5.08 9.62
C ILE A 211 13.18 -5.79 10.99
N CYS A 212 14.22 -6.54 11.38
CA CYS A 212 14.34 -7.18 12.69
C CYS A 212 14.65 -6.16 13.81
N ASN A 213 13.98 -5.01 13.79
CA ASN A 213 14.17 -3.93 14.75
C ASN A 213 13.77 -4.40 16.16
N PRO A 214 14.67 -4.29 17.17
CA PRO A 214 14.46 -4.87 18.49
C PRO A 214 13.33 -4.22 19.29
N ILE A 215 12.83 -3.05 18.88
CA ILE A 215 11.72 -2.35 19.55
C ILE A 215 10.38 -2.43 18.80
N TRP A 216 10.34 -3.08 17.62
CA TRP A 216 9.08 -3.29 16.89
C TRP A 216 8.13 -4.22 17.67
N GLY A 217 6.87 -3.83 17.79
CA GLY A 217 5.87 -4.44 18.68
C GLY A 217 6.01 -4.02 20.15
N GLY A 218 6.70 -2.91 20.41
CA GLY A 218 6.84 -2.29 21.72
C GLY A 218 5.70 -1.33 22.08
N SER A 219 5.88 -0.57 23.16
CA SER A 219 4.99 0.52 23.52
C SER A 219 5.82 1.72 23.99
N ALA A 220 5.29 2.92 23.83
CA ALA A 220 5.93 4.18 24.20
C ALA A 220 4.88 5.17 24.71
N LEU A 221 5.36 6.32 25.19
CA LEU A 221 4.55 7.52 25.40
C LEU A 221 4.97 8.55 24.37
N ASP A 222 4.00 9.25 23.79
CA ASP A 222 4.32 10.42 22.97
C ASP A 222 4.63 11.66 23.82
N ARG A 223 4.87 12.79 23.16
CA ARG A 223 5.24 14.06 23.82
C ARG A 223 4.15 14.58 24.76
N ASP A 224 2.90 14.19 24.53
CA ASP A 224 1.72 14.65 25.26
C ASP A 224 1.30 13.60 26.33
N GLY A 225 2.10 12.54 26.50
CA GLY A 225 1.88 11.47 27.47
C GLY A 225 0.85 10.42 27.03
N CYS A 226 0.45 10.41 25.75
CA CYS A 226 -0.50 9.43 25.21
C CYS A 226 0.21 8.10 24.94
N ASN A 227 -0.49 6.97 25.12
CA ASN A 227 0.08 5.65 24.87
C ASN A 227 0.22 5.40 23.36
N VAL A 228 1.42 5.01 22.95
CA VAL A 228 1.72 4.63 21.57
C VAL A 228 2.08 3.16 21.51
N ASP A 229 1.36 2.42 20.69
CA ASP A 229 1.72 1.05 20.34
C ASP A 229 2.65 1.06 19.13
N LEU A 230 3.88 0.57 19.30
CA LEU A 230 4.88 0.51 18.23
C LEU A 230 4.68 -0.72 17.35
N GLY A 231 3.42 -1.05 17.06
CA GLY A 231 3.00 -2.21 16.29
C GLY A 231 3.23 -2.07 14.79
N MET A 232 3.28 -0.84 14.27
CA MET A 232 3.64 -0.58 12.88
C MET A 232 5.13 -0.29 12.75
N LEU A 233 5.73 -0.68 11.62
CA LEU A 233 7.11 -0.35 11.24
C LEU A 233 7.08 0.43 9.93
N ALA A 234 7.93 1.44 9.79
CA ALA A 234 8.02 2.24 8.58
C ALA A 234 9.48 2.41 8.11
N GLY A 235 9.73 2.08 6.84
CA GLY A 235 10.96 2.36 6.11
C GLY A 235 10.83 3.56 5.17
N GLY A 236 11.96 4.08 4.71
CA GLY A 236 12.04 5.22 3.78
C GLY A 236 12.19 4.79 2.31
N LEU A 237 12.08 5.77 1.42
CA LEU A 237 12.35 5.63 -0.01
C LEU A 237 13.41 6.63 -0.45
N ILE A 238 14.16 6.24 -1.49
CA ILE A 238 15.03 7.11 -2.25
C ILE A 238 14.84 6.83 -3.74
N ASN A 239 14.72 7.87 -4.56
CA ASN A 239 14.60 7.68 -6.01
C ASN A 239 15.87 7.06 -6.60
N LYS A 240 15.73 6.24 -7.64
CA LYS A 240 16.87 5.61 -8.33
C LYS A 240 17.93 6.62 -8.76
N GLU A 241 17.47 7.73 -9.31
CA GLU A 241 18.29 8.84 -9.84
C GLU A 241 19.13 9.48 -8.73
N ASP A 242 18.58 9.57 -7.52
CA ASP A 242 19.22 10.15 -6.35
C ASP A 242 20.10 9.16 -5.59
N SER A 243 19.99 7.86 -5.88
CA SER A 243 20.69 6.82 -5.13
C SER A 243 22.22 6.97 -5.16
N SER A 244 22.78 7.66 -6.17
CA SER A 244 24.22 7.96 -6.25
C SER A 244 24.69 8.98 -5.22
N LYS A 245 23.78 9.82 -4.69
CA LYS A 245 24.07 10.91 -3.74
C LYS A 245 24.14 10.41 -2.28
N GLY A 246 23.71 9.18 -2.01
CA GLY A 246 23.72 8.58 -0.67
C GLY A 246 22.43 7.79 -0.38
N LEU A 247 22.24 7.37 0.86
CA LEU A 247 21.02 6.69 1.31
C LEU A 247 19.95 7.66 1.85
N TYR A 248 20.39 8.75 2.49
CA TYR A 248 19.52 9.69 3.22
C TYR A 248 19.17 10.92 2.37
N VAL A 249 18.63 10.69 1.17
CA VAL A 249 18.18 11.76 0.28
C VAL A 249 16.65 11.73 0.21
N PRO A 250 15.96 12.81 0.61
CA PRO A 250 14.51 12.86 0.58
C PRO A 250 13.99 12.64 -0.85
N ASP A 251 12.94 11.82 -0.99
CA ASP A 251 12.33 11.46 -2.27
C ASP A 251 11.44 12.57 -2.86
N VAL A 252 11.00 13.52 -2.02
CA VAL A 252 10.20 14.68 -2.41
C VAL A 252 10.97 15.96 -2.11
N GLU A 253 11.30 16.68 -3.18
CA GLU A 253 11.93 17.98 -3.08
C GLU A 253 10.92 19.06 -2.68
N ARG A 254 11.42 20.09 -1.97
CA ARG A 254 10.68 21.34 -1.77
C ARG A 254 10.37 21.97 -3.13
N PRO A 255 9.23 22.68 -3.28
CA PRO A 255 8.92 23.39 -4.52
C PRO A 255 10.06 24.33 -4.95
N GLY A 256 10.68 24.06 -6.10
CA GLY A 256 11.85 24.79 -6.60
C GLY A 256 11.57 26.20 -7.14
N HIS A 257 10.30 26.62 -7.19
CA HIS A 257 9.89 27.94 -7.67
C HIS A 257 9.09 28.66 -6.60
N ASN A 258 9.28 29.98 -6.50
CA ASN A 258 8.44 30.81 -5.66
C ASN A 258 6.99 30.73 -6.19
N PRO A 259 6.00 30.20 -5.43
CA PRO A 259 4.63 30.05 -5.90
C PRO A 259 4.00 31.39 -6.30
N TYR A 260 4.53 32.51 -5.77
CA TYR A 260 4.09 33.87 -6.08
C TYR A 260 4.68 34.45 -7.38
N SER A 261 5.65 33.77 -8.01
CA SER A 261 6.38 34.27 -9.19
C SER A 261 5.81 33.87 -10.56
N ASN A 262 4.91 32.88 -10.63
CA ASN A 262 4.37 32.31 -11.88
C ASN A 262 2.87 32.59 -12.11
N GLN A 263 2.27 32.02 -13.16
CA GLN A 263 0.81 32.01 -13.40
C GLN A 263 0.01 31.63 -12.13
N LEU A 264 -1.14 32.27 -11.92
CA LEU A 264 -2.02 31.98 -10.78
C LEU A 264 -2.62 30.57 -10.93
N ASP A 265 -2.15 29.63 -10.11
CA ASP A 265 -2.69 28.27 -9.98
C ASP A 265 -2.98 27.91 -8.53
N SER A 266 -3.49 26.70 -8.28
CA SER A 266 -3.86 26.27 -6.93
C SER A 266 -2.71 26.19 -5.95
N ARG A 267 -1.45 26.08 -6.39
CA ARG A 267 -0.28 25.92 -5.51
C ARG A 267 -0.01 27.16 -4.66
N ARG A 268 -0.60 28.31 -5.00
CA ARG A 268 -0.53 29.53 -4.16
C ARG A 268 -1.38 29.45 -2.90
N ILE A 269 -2.44 28.64 -2.92
CA ILE A 269 -3.40 28.49 -1.81
C ILE A 269 -3.35 27.10 -1.17
N PHE A 270 -2.94 26.10 -1.95
CA PHE A 270 -2.89 24.71 -1.56
C PHE A 270 -1.70 24.03 -2.23
N CYS A 271 -0.57 23.97 -1.52
CA CYS A 271 0.64 23.31 -1.98
C CYS A 271 0.94 22.09 -1.09
N PRO A 272 0.39 20.90 -1.39
CA PRO A 272 0.66 19.71 -0.59
C PRO A 272 2.12 19.22 -0.70
N GLN A 273 2.87 19.69 -1.70
CA GLN A 273 4.29 19.35 -1.87
C GLN A 273 5.16 19.90 -0.72
N TRP A 274 4.87 21.10 -0.21
CA TRP A 274 5.61 21.67 0.92
C TRP A 274 5.56 20.79 2.19
N PRO A 275 4.38 20.47 2.73
CA PRO A 275 4.29 19.63 3.92
C PRO A 275 4.78 18.20 3.65
N GLN A 276 4.64 17.68 2.42
CA GLN A 276 5.23 16.38 2.04
C GLN A 276 6.76 16.41 2.10
N ALA A 277 7.39 17.43 1.51
CA ALA A 277 8.84 17.63 1.51
C ALA A 277 9.37 17.75 2.95
N ILE A 278 8.72 18.55 3.80
CA ILE A 278 9.09 18.67 5.22
C ILE A 278 9.00 17.32 5.93
N SER A 279 7.95 16.54 5.67
CA SER A 279 7.79 15.22 6.28
C SER A 279 8.92 14.27 5.86
N THR A 280 9.19 14.14 4.55
CA THR A 280 10.23 13.23 4.07
C THR A 280 11.63 13.66 4.50
N GLU A 281 11.95 14.97 4.50
CA GLU A 281 13.22 15.49 5.02
C GLU A 281 13.40 15.14 6.49
N THR A 282 12.38 15.38 7.30
CA THR A 282 12.45 15.13 8.75
C THR A 282 12.58 13.65 9.06
N GLU A 283 11.88 12.80 8.31
CA GLU A 283 11.81 11.37 8.57
C GLU A 283 13.03 10.61 8.02
N ILE A 284 13.50 10.92 6.81
CA ILE A 284 14.65 10.19 6.23
C ILE A 284 15.95 10.53 6.95
N LEU A 285 16.11 11.77 7.42
CA LEU A 285 17.29 12.21 8.16
C LEU A 285 17.26 11.82 9.64
N GLN A 286 16.21 11.13 10.10
CA GLN A 286 16.06 10.85 11.51
C GLN A 286 16.91 9.67 11.99
N GLU A 287 17.80 9.95 12.94
CA GLU A 287 18.67 8.94 13.53
C GLU A 287 18.23 8.48 14.94
N LYS A 288 17.34 9.23 15.60
CA LYS A 288 16.89 8.92 16.95
C LYS A 288 16.17 7.57 17.02
N ARG A 289 16.42 6.84 18.10
CA ARG A 289 15.65 5.64 18.45
C ARG A 289 14.22 6.02 18.85
N ALA A 290 13.28 5.11 18.61
CA ALA A 290 11.87 5.27 18.99
C ALA A 290 11.22 6.54 18.41
N TYR A 291 11.59 6.90 17.18
CA TYR A 291 10.92 7.97 16.45
C TYR A 291 9.66 7.45 15.75
N GLN A 292 8.59 8.23 15.79
CA GLN A 292 7.36 7.94 15.07
C GLN A 292 7.37 8.65 13.72
N ARG A 293 6.99 7.93 12.67
CA ARG A 293 6.66 8.53 11.38
C ARG A 293 5.18 8.84 11.32
N ILE A 294 4.86 10.03 10.82
CA ILE A 294 3.48 10.41 10.52
C ILE A 294 3.21 10.22 9.04
N HIS A 295 4.20 10.35 8.17
CA HIS A 295 4.08 9.99 6.76
C HIS A 295 4.84 8.68 6.50
N VAL A 296 4.17 7.74 5.85
CA VAL A 296 4.77 6.51 5.37
C VAL A 296 4.34 6.33 3.93
N THR A 297 5.17 5.70 3.11
CA THR A 297 4.71 5.26 1.80
C THR A 297 4.08 3.89 1.99
N GLY A 298 2.89 3.66 1.44
CA GLY A 298 2.16 2.39 1.61
C GLY A 298 2.97 1.15 1.22
N GLY A 299 4.03 1.30 0.41
CA GLY A 299 5.00 0.27 0.06
C GLY A 299 6.13 0.00 1.05
N THR A 300 6.27 0.72 2.16
CA THR A 300 7.44 0.54 3.05
C THR A 300 7.02 0.37 4.51
N THR A 301 6.00 -0.45 4.74
CA THR A 301 5.33 -0.53 6.04
C THR A 301 4.98 -1.94 6.48
N GLY A 302 5.15 -2.21 7.77
CA GLY A 302 4.81 -3.48 8.41
C GLY A 302 3.87 -3.33 9.60
N ILE A 303 3.24 -4.43 10.02
CA ILE A 303 2.42 -4.51 11.24
C ILE A 303 2.67 -5.83 11.99
N THR A 304 2.46 -5.84 13.31
CA THR A 304 2.44 -7.06 14.13
C THR A 304 1.04 -7.68 14.22
N ALA A 305 0.97 -9.01 14.37
CA ALA A 305 -0.29 -9.72 14.59
C ALA A 305 -1.02 -9.22 15.85
N GLU A 306 -0.27 -8.91 16.90
CA GLU A 306 -0.79 -8.38 18.16
C GLU A 306 -1.43 -7.00 17.97
N ALA A 307 -0.84 -6.13 17.13
CA ALA A 307 -1.41 -4.83 16.83
C ALA A 307 -2.72 -4.96 16.03
N ILE A 308 -2.78 -5.88 15.05
CA ILE A 308 -4.02 -6.15 14.32
C ILE A 308 -5.11 -6.59 15.31
N LYS A 309 -4.84 -7.58 16.18
CA LYS A 309 -5.81 -8.11 17.16
C LYS A 309 -6.25 -7.10 18.22
N LYS A 310 -5.41 -6.11 18.54
CA LYS A 310 -5.71 -5.11 19.57
C LYS A 310 -6.50 -3.93 19.01
N TRP A 311 -6.09 -3.43 17.85
CA TRP A 311 -6.58 -2.14 17.33
C TRP A 311 -7.63 -2.30 16.24
N HIS A 312 -7.80 -3.50 15.68
CA HIS A 312 -8.68 -3.77 14.54
C HIS A 312 -8.58 -2.70 13.43
N PRO A 313 -7.35 -2.31 12.99
CA PRO A 313 -7.21 -1.16 12.12
C PRO A 313 -7.64 -1.51 10.70
N PHE A 314 -8.18 -0.53 9.98
CA PHE A 314 -8.54 -0.69 8.58
C PHE A 314 -8.46 0.65 7.85
N THR A 315 -8.24 0.58 6.54
CA THR A 315 -8.37 1.72 5.65
C THR A 315 -9.73 1.65 4.98
N PRO A 316 -10.58 2.69 5.11
CA PRO A 316 -11.86 2.68 4.43
C PRO A 316 -11.73 2.58 2.91
N SER A 317 -12.64 1.86 2.25
CA SER A 317 -12.59 1.56 0.82
C SER A 317 -12.91 2.77 -0.06
N PHE A 318 -13.23 3.93 0.50
CA PHE A 318 -13.30 5.17 -0.25
C PHE A 318 -11.96 5.92 -0.32
N ILE A 319 -10.93 5.47 0.40
CA ILE A 319 -9.59 6.07 0.36
C ILE A 319 -8.77 5.44 -0.77
N ASN A 320 -8.40 6.26 -1.75
CA ASN A 320 -7.61 5.85 -2.91
C ASN A 320 -6.12 6.26 -2.82
N ARG A 321 -5.73 7.10 -1.87
CA ARG A 321 -4.33 7.53 -1.67
C ARG A 321 -4.08 7.81 -0.19
N ALA A 322 -2.86 7.52 0.26
CA ALA A 322 -2.47 7.60 1.67
C ALA A 322 -3.28 6.67 2.57
N GLU A 323 -3.46 5.45 2.06
CA GLU A 323 -4.14 4.34 2.68
C GLU A 323 -3.56 4.00 4.05
N ASP A 324 -2.25 4.08 4.21
CA ASP A 324 -1.51 3.87 5.45
C ASP A 324 -1.87 4.89 6.54
N GLN A 325 -2.19 6.13 6.14
CA GLN A 325 -2.57 7.19 7.07
C GLN A 325 -4.01 7.07 7.52
N ALA A 326 -4.90 6.70 6.60
CA ALA A 326 -6.26 6.34 6.96
C ALA A 326 -6.32 5.06 7.81
N TYR A 327 -5.38 4.12 7.62
CA TYR A 327 -5.22 2.94 8.47
C TYR A 327 -4.82 3.30 9.90
N GLY A 328 -3.84 4.19 10.07
CA GLY A 328 -3.47 4.71 11.39
C GLY A 328 -4.61 5.48 12.05
N LEU A 329 -5.34 6.27 11.26
CA LEU A 329 -6.48 7.05 11.73
C LEU A 329 -7.60 6.17 12.30
N SER A 330 -7.88 5.00 11.73
CA SER A 330 -8.91 4.10 12.27
C SER A 330 -8.58 3.58 13.67
N ALA A 331 -7.29 3.54 14.04
CA ALA A 331 -6.79 3.07 15.33
C ALA A 331 -6.44 4.21 16.31
N LEU A 332 -6.88 5.43 16.02
CA LEU A 332 -6.58 6.62 16.82
C LEU A 332 -7.68 6.84 17.89
N THR A 333 -7.33 6.71 19.17
CA THR A 333 -8.26 6.93 20.31
C THR A 333 -7.72 7.94 21.32
N LYS A 334 -8.50 8.27 22.35
CA LYS A 334 -8.06 9.22 23.39
C LYS A 334 -7.04 8.59 24.34
N GLU A 335 -7.11 7.27 24.48
CA GLU A 335 -6.34 6.47 25.43
C GLU A 335 -5.00 6.01 24.83
N GLY A 336 -4.90 6.01 23.50
CA GLY A 336 -3.70 5.65 22.76
C GLY A 336 -3.94 5.47 21.27
N TYR A 337 -2.89 5.10 20.55
CA TYR A 337 -2.98 4.80 19.12
C TYR A 337 -1.89 3.83 18.64
N LEU A 338 -2.11 3.30 17.44
CA LEU A 338 -1.13 2.53 16.70
C LEU A 338 -0.16 3.46 15.94
N GLY A 339 1.11 3.44 16.32
CA GLY A 339 2.16 4.31 15.76
C GLY A 339 3.11 3.59 14.82
N HIS A 340 3.52 4.29 13.74
CA HIS A 340 4.55 3.84 12.81
C HIS A 340 5.95 4.10 13.37
N LEU A 341 6.61 3.05 13.86
CA LEU A 341 8.00 3.12 14.28
C LEU A 341 8.92 3.35 13.08
N HIS A 342 9.71 4.43 13.11
CA HIS A 342 10.78 4.66 12.15
C HIS A 342 11.86 3.58 12.26
N ALA A 343 12.04 2.80 11.21
CA ALA A 343 13.15 1.89 11.06
C ALA A 343 14.35 2.64 10.47
N ASN A 344 15.15 3.29 11.34
CA ASN A 344 16.35 3.98 10.91
C ASN A 344 17.24 3.06 10.05
N GLY A 345 17.57 3.52 8.85
CA GLY A 345 18.39 2.81 7.87
C GLY A 345 17.63 1.80 7.01
N LEU A 346 16.34 1.55 7.24
CA LEU A 346 15.51 0.74 6.34
C LEU A 346 15.02 1.63 5.18
N ILE A 347 15.82 1.76 4.14
CA ILE A 347 15.52 2.60 2.98
C ILE A 347 15.54 1.75 1.71
N MET A 348 14.45 1.80 0.93
CA MET A 348 14.32 1.09 -0.34
C MET A 348 14.55 2.06 -1.50
N ARG A 349 15.22 1.60 -2.55
CA ARG A 349 15.38 2.37 -3.77
C ARG A 349 14.12 2.24 -4.61
N HIS A 350 13.56 3.37 -5.05
CA HIS A 350 12.35 3.44 -5.86
C HIS A 350 12.71 3.62 -7.33
N ASP A 351 12.42 2.60 -8.15
CA ASP A 351 12.83 2.54 -9.55
C ASP A 351 11.68 2.85 -10.53
N LYS A 352 10.72 3.69 -10.10
CA LYS A 352 9.50 4.05 -10.84
C LYS A 352 9.74 4.53 -12.28
N GLY A 353 10.81 5.28 -12.50
CA GLY A 353 11.16 5.84 -13.81
C GLY A 353 11.38 4.79 -14.90
N MET A 354 11.67 3.53 -14.54
CA MET A 354 11.87 2.44 -15.49
C MET A 354 10.56 1.91 -16.10
N PHE A 355 9.43 2.10 -15.41
CA PHE A 355 8.15 1.46 -15.74
C PHE A 355 7.05 2.45 -16.08
N ALA A 356 7.18 3.71 -15.64
CA ALA A 356 6.16 4.73 -15.84
C ALA A 356 6.02 5.24 -17.28
N THR A 357 6.98 4.98 -18.18
CA THR A 357 7.08 5.60 -19.52
C THR A 357 5.81 5.50 -20.37
N ARG A 358 5.03 4.42 -20.23
CA ARG A 358 3.77 4.22 -20.98
C ARG A 358 2.55 4.98 -20.39
N SER A 359 2.63 5.44 -19.14
CA SER A 359 1.49 5.96 -18.35
C SER A 359 1.57 7.46 -18.00
N ILE A 360 2.67 8.15 -18.34
CA ILE A 360 3.02 9.50 -17.82
C ILE A 360 2.02 10.60 -18.18
N GLN A 361 1.48 10.66 -19.41
CA GLN A 361 0.60 11.78 -19.81
C GLN A 361 -0.81 11.71 -19.20
N ASN A 362 -1.37 10.50 -18.99
CA ASN A 362 -2.69 10.35 -18.37
C ASN A 362 -2.63 10.43 -16.82
N ALA A 363 -1.47 10.13 -16.22
CA ALA A 363 -1.30 10.12 -14.78
C ALA A 363 -1.24 11.52 -14.14
N HIS A 364 -0.79 12.55 -14.87
CA HIS A 364 -0.61 13.90 -14.31
C HIS A 364 -1.93 14.53 -13.86
N ASP A 365 -2.89 14.70 -14.76
CA ASP A 365 -4.20 15.28 -14.47
C ASP A 365 -4.95 14.45 -13.43
N GLY A 366 -4.88 13.12 -13.56
CA GLY A 366 -5.45 12.18 -12.61
C GLY A 366 -4.91 12.35 -11.19
N LYS A 367 -3.60 12.60 -11.04
CA LYS A 367 -2.95 12.86 -9.74
C LYS A 367 -3.40 14.19 -9.15
N MET A 368 -3.50 15.25 -9.97
CA MET A 368 -4.00 16.55 -9.53
C MET A 368 -5.45 16.47 -9.04
N ILE A 369 -6.34 15.83 -9.81
CA ILE A 369 -7.74 15.60 -9.40
C ILE A 369 -7.80 14.74 -8.14
N GLY A 370 -6.96 13.70 -8.03
CA GLY A 370 -6.87 12.85 -6.86
C GLY A 370 -6.46 13.57 -5.58
N ASN A 371 -5.65 14.64 -5.67
CA ASN A 371 -5.34 15.49 -4.51
C ASN A 371 -6.56 16.26 -4.01
N ILE A 372 -7.45 16.69 -4.92
CA ILE A 372 -8.70 17.37 -4.57
C ILE A 372 -9.67 16.37 -3.92
N GLU A 373 -9.77 15.15 -4.46
CA GLU A 373 -10.54 14.06 -3.84
C GLU A 373 -10.00 13.74 -2.43
N ARG A 374 -8.68 13.67 -2.26
CA ARG A 374 -8.03 13.43 -0.95
C ARG A 374 -8.41 14.51 0.06
N LEU A 375 -8.39 15.79 -0.33
CA LEU A 375 -8.84 16.90 0.51
C LEU A 375 -10.30 16.71 0.96
N LEU A 376 -11.20 16.36 0.04
CA LEU A 376 -12.61 16.14 0.35
C LEU A 376 -12.80 14.94 1.30
N LEU A 377 -12.16 13.81 1.00
CA LEU A 377 -12.34 12.55 1.74
C LEU A 377 -11.77 12.64 3.16
N PHE A 378 -10.52 13.08 3.32
CA PHE A 378 -9.90 13.20 4.65
C PHE A 378 -10.59 14.25 5.52
N SER A 379 -11.00 15.38 4.94
CA SER A 379 -11.75 16.39 5.69
C SER A 379 -13.10 15.87 6.18
N HIS A 380 -13.83 15.08 5.38
CA HIS A 380 -15.09 14.50 5.83
C HIS A 380 -14.89 13.36 6.82
N TYR A 381 -13.86 12.53 6.63
CA TYR A 381 -13.50 11.50 7.59
C TYR A 381 -13.19 12.10 8.98
N ALA A 382 -12.39 13.16 9.03
CA ALA A 382 -12.07 13.85 10.28
C ALA A 382 -13.30 14.45 11.00
N LYS A 383 -14.36 14.86 10.26
CA LYS A 383 -15.57 15.47 10.85
C LYS A 383 -16.34 14.51 11.75
N PHE A 384 -16.39 13.23 11.40
CA PHE A 384 -17.14 12.23 12.17
C PHE A 384 -16.23 11.31 13.01
N HIS A 385 -14.93 11.58 13.02
CA HIS A 385 -13.98 10.82 13.81
C HIS A 385 -14.20 11.02 15.32
N LYS A 386 -14.08 9.95 16.11
CA LYS A 386 -14.39 9.93 17.56
C LYS A 386 -13.53 10.90 18.38
N LEU A 387 -12.32 11.23 17.92
CA LEU A 387 -11.44 12.24 18.54
C LEU A 387 -11.83 13.69 18.28
N GLY A 388 -12.69 13.95 17.29
CA GLY A 388 -12.96 15.31 16.82
C GLY A 388 -11.93 15.83 15.82
N PHE A 389 -12.38 16.80 15.01
CA PHE A 389 -11.68 17.28 13.82
C PHE A 389 -10.26 17.80 14.10
N ASN A 390 -10.09 18.69 15.07
CA ASN A 390 -8.80 19.34 15.35
C ASN A 390 -7.74 18.34 15.83
N ASN A 391 -8.12 17.42 16.71
CA ASN A 391 -7.20 16.40 17.22
C ASN A 391 -6.71 15.47 16.10
N VAL A 392 -7.60 15.11 15.16
CA VAL A 392 -7.23 14.34 13.96
C VAL A 392 -6.29 15.15 13.07
N GLN A 393 -6.60 16.41 12.83
CA GLN A 393 -5.78 17.30 12.01
C GLN A 393 -4.37 17.44 12.59
N ASP A 394 -4.24 17.65 13.89
CA ASP A 394 -2.97 17.81 14.59
C ASP A 394 -2.14 16.52 14.56
N HIS A 395 -2.78 15.36 14.73
CA HIS A 395 -2.10 14.06 14.68
C HIS A 395 -1.49 13.76 13.31
N LEU A 396 -2.09 14.28 12.24
CA LEU A 396 -1.68 14.02 10.86
C LEU A 396 -0.63 15.02 10.33
N TRP A 397 -0.14 15.94 11.16
CA TRP A 397 0.88 16.92 10.81
C TRP A 397 2.28 16.28 10.67
N PRO A 398 3.11 16.68 9.68
CA PRO A 398 2.94 17.83 8.78
C PRO A 398 2.21 17.54 7.47
N PHE A 399 2.23 16.30 6.97
CA PHE A 399 1.81 16.04 5.59
C PHE A 399 0.30 15.88 5.42
N THR A 400 -0.29 14.83 6.01
CA THR A 400 -1.69 14.47 5.72
C THR A 400 -2.67 15.50 6.27
N SER A 401 -2.29 16.23 7.32
CA SER A 401 -3.08 17.33 7.90
C SER A 401 -3.46 18.41 6.89
N CYS A 402 -2.65 18.65 5.84
CA CYS A 402 -2.99 19.65 4.82
C CYS A 402 -4.26 19.28 4.02
N TYR A 403 -4.62 18.00 3.97
CA TYR A 403 -5.85 17.49 3.35
C TYR A 403 -7.05 17.46 4.31
N VAL A 404 -6.88 17.91 5.55
CA VAL A 404 -7.94 18.03 6.55
C VAL A 404 -8.22 19.52 6.75
N HIS A 405 -9.32 20.02 6.17
CA HIS A 405 -9.66 21.44 6.19
C HIS A 405 -11.16 21.68 6.49
N PRO A 406 -11.53 22.60 7.40
CA PRO A 406 -12.93 22.82 7.78
C PRO A 406 -13.81 23.27 6.60
N HIS A 407 -13.23 24.01 5.65
CA HIS A 407 -13.89 24.50 4.44
C HIS A 407 -13.53 23.71 3.16
N ALA A 408 -13.31 22.39 3.28
CA ALA A 408 -12.83 21.55 2.19
C ALA A 408 -13.62 21.67 0.88
N VAL A 409 -14.95 21.82 0.93
CA VAL A 409 -15.79 21.95 -0.27
C VAL A 409 -15.45 23.24 -1.03
N GLY A 410 -15.45 24.38 -0.35
CA GLY A 410 -15.09 25.66 -0.97
C GLY A 410 -13.66 25.68 -1.50
N LEU A 411 -12.71 25.15 -0.72
CA LEU A 411 -11.31 25.04 -1.13
C LEU A 411 -11.15 24.12 -2.35
N SER A 412 -11.84 22.98 -2.39
CA SER A 412 -11.81 22.05 -3.54
C SER A 412 -12.33 22.70 -4.83
N GLY A 413 -13.42 23.48 -4.74
CA GLY A 413 -13.98 24.20 -5.89
C GLY A 413 -13.02 25.27 -6.41
N LEU A 414 -12.37 26.00 -5.50
CA LEU A 414 -11.39 27.02 -5.86
C LEU A 414 -10.14 26.40 -6.51
N ILE A 415 -9.59 25.32 -5.94
CA ILE A 415 -8.47 24.57 -6.52
C ILE A 415 -8.82 24.10 -7.93
N PHE A 416 -9.99 23.44 -8.09
CA PHE A 416 -10.41 22.91 -9.38
C PHE A 416 -10.63 24.01 -10.43
N ALA A 417 -11.17 25.17 -10.05
CA ALA A 417 -11.36 26.29 -10.95
C ALA A 417 -10.03 26.90 -11.42
N LEU A 418 -9.08 27.11 -10.50
CA LEU A 418 -7.76 27.64 -10.82
C LEU A 418 -6.97 26.69 -11.71
N ASP A 419 -6.89 25.41 -11.33
CA ASP A 419 -6.15 24.43 -12.11
C ASP A 419 -6.83 24.15 -13.46
N GLY A 420 -8.16 24.13 -13.52
CA GLY A 420 -8.91 24.00 -14.76
C GLY A 420 -8.66 25.16 -15.74
N ALA A 421 -8.50 26.39 -15.23
CA ALA A 421 -8.16 27.55 -16.06
C ALA A 421 -6.73 27.45 -16.66
N VAL A 422 -5.82 26.75 -15.99
CA VAL A 422 -4.43 26.55 -16.44
C VAL A 422 -4.29 25.33 -17.34
N GLN A 423 -4.88 24.20 -16.96
CA GLN A 423 -4.73 22.90 -17.64
C GLN A 423 -5.70 22.72 -18.82
N GLY A 424 -6.80 23.48 -18.86
CA GLY A 424 -7.73 23.52 -19.98
C GLY A 424 -8.84 22.45 -19.96
N GLY A 425 -9.56 22.33 -21.09
CA GLY A 425 -10.83 21.61 -21.17
C GLY A 425 -10.76 20.11 -20.87
N ARG A 426 -9.64 19.44 -21.16
CA ARG A 426 -9.46 18.01 -20.86
C ARG A 426 -9.47 17.74 -19.34
N PHE A 427 -8.74 18.55 -18.58
CA PHE A 427 -8.71 18.48 -17.13
C PHE A 427 -10.10 18.66 -16.54
N VAL A 428 -10.86 19.65 -17.04
CA VAL A 428 -12.22 19.93 -16.60
C VAL A 428 -13.17 18.77 -16.94
N ALA A 429 -13.10 18.23 -18.16
CA ALA A 429 -13.93 17.11 -18.60
C ALA A 429 -13.70 15.84 -17.78
N GLN A 430 -12.46 15.58 -17.36
CA GLN A 430 -12.13 14.44 -16.50
C GLN A 430 -12.47 14.69 -15.03
N GLY A 431 -12.17 15.88 -14.51
CA GLY A 431 -12.31 16.20 -13.09
C GLY A 431 -13.74 16.49 -12.66
N ALA A 432 -14.55 17.18 -13.47
CA ALA A 432 -15.91 17.57 -13.10
C ALA A 432 -16.81 16.38 -12.69
N PRO A 433 -16.93 15.29 -13.47
CA PRO A 433 -17.76 14.14 -13.06
C PRO A 433 -17.20 13.45 -11.81
N ARG A 434 -15.87 13.29 -11.72
CA ARG A 434 -15.20 12.67 -10.56
C ARG A 434 -15.44 13.44 -9.27
N LEU A 435 -15.20 14.75 -9.30
CA LEU A 435 -15.36 15.62 -8.13
C LEU A 435 -16.82 15.78 -7.74
N LYS A 436 -17.75 15.84 -8.70
CA LYS A 436 -19.20 15.82 -8.41
C LYS A 436 -19.60 14.54 -7.68
N ASN A 437 -19.12 13.38 -8.15
CA ASN A 437 -19.39 12.09 -7.50
C ASN A 437 -18.76 12.03 -6.09
N CYS A 438 -17.52 12.49 -5.94
CA CYS A 438 -16.83 12.55 -4.66
C CYS A 438 -17.55 13.48 -3.67
N LEU A 439 -17.99 14.67 -4.10
CA LEU A 439 -18.77 15.61 -3.28
C LEU A 439 -20.09 14.99 -2.82
N ASN A 440 -20.85 14.39 -3.73
CA ASN A 440 -22.11 13.71 -3.39
C ASN A 440 -21.87 12.56 -2.42
N PHE A 441 -20.80 11.78 -2.61
CA PHE A 441 -20.42 10.71 -1.69
C PHE A 441 -20.09 11.25 -0.30
N CYS A 442 -19.23 12.28 -0.21
CA CYS A 442 -18.86 12.93 1.03
C CYS A 442 -20.04 13.55 1.77
N GLN A 443 -21.02 14.08 1.04
CA GLN A 443 -22.18 14.73 1.64
C GLN A 443 -23.23 13.72 2.16
N TYR A 444 -23.44 12.63 1.45
CA TYR A 444 -24.61 11.77 1.68
C TYR A 444 -24.31 10.34 2.09
N LYS A 445 -23.10 9.82 1.83
CA LYS A 445 -22.80 8.38 1.93
C LYS A 445 -21.62 8.04 2.82
N ILE A 446 -20.63 8.92 2.93
CA ILE A 446 -19.33 8.59 3.55
C ILE A 446 -19.43 8.03 4.97
N LYS A 447 -20.28 8.60 5.84
CA LYS A 447 -20.44 8.10 7.21
C LYS A 447 -21.07 6.73 7.26
N HIS A 448 -22.15 6.52 6.49
CA HIS A 448 -22.81 5.22 6.41
C HIS A 448 -21.87 4.15 5.86
N GLN A 449 -21.12 4.48 4.80
CA GLN A 449 -20.11 3.59 4.24
C GLN A 449 -19.03 3.26 5.29
N PHE A 450 -18.53 4.26 6.02
CA PHE A 450 -17.56 4.05 7.09
C PHE A 450 -18.10 3.10 8.18
N ASP A 451 -19.32 3.33 8.68
CA ASP A 451 -19.90 2.50 9.74
C ASP A 451 -20.13 1.06 9.28
N PHE A 452 -20.57 0.89 8.03
CA PHE A 452 -20.73 -0.42 7.41
C PHE A 452 -19.40 -1.17 7.30
N GLU A 453 -18.34 -0.48 6.88
CA GLU A 453 -17.01 -1.07 6.76
C GLU A 453 -16.34 -1.32 8.11
N GLU A 454 -16.51 -0.44 9.10
CA GLU A 454 -16.03 -0.62 10.47
C GLU A 454 -16.65 -1.92 11.04
N SER A 455 -17.97 -2.07 10.93
CA SER A 455 -18.66 -3.30 11.34
C SER A 455 -18.16 -4.54 10.58
N GLY A 456 -17.93 -4.42 9.27
CA GLY A 456 -17.42 -5.53 8.47
C GLY A 456 -16.03 -5.98 8.92
N TRP A 457 -15.09 -5.05 9.11
CA TRP A 457 -13.74 -5.36 9.56
C TRP A 457 -13.70 -5.88 10.99
N GLU A 458 -14.54 -5.35 11.88
CA GLU A 458 -14.72 -5.90 13.23
C GLU A 458 -15.13 -7.38 13.18
N THR A 459 -16.12 -7.74 12.35
CA THR A 459 -16.50 -9.15 12.16
C THR A 459 -15.32 -9.97 11.62
N VAL A 460 -14.61 -9.48 10.61
CA VAL A 460 -13.44 -10.17 10.02
C VAL A 460 -12.38 -10.47 11.08
N TYR A 461 -11.98 -9.46 11.86
CA TYR A 461 -10.93 -9.62 12.87
C TYR A 461 -11.38 -10.55 13.99
N ASN A 462 -12.65 -10.50 14.40
CA ASN A 462 -13.21 -11.44 15.36
C ASN A 462 -13.22 -12.89 14.85
N CYS A 463 -13.57 -13.13 13.58
CA CYS A 463 -13.47 -14.46 12.96
C CYS A 463 -12.01 -14.95 12.94
N LEU A 464 -11.07 -14.10 12.52
CA LEU A 464 -9.63 -14.42 12.44
C LEU A 464 -9.01 -14.68 13.82
N ALA A 465 -9.50 -14.03 14.88
CA ALA A 465 -9.00 -14.19 16.24
C ALA A 465 -9.60 -15.39 16.97
N SER A 466 -10.85 -15.77 16.67
CA SER A 466 -11.59 -16.83 17.37
C SER A 466 -11.29 -18.24 16.85
N GLN A 467 -10.90 -18.39 15.59
CA GLN A 467 -10.61 -19.69 14.99
C GLN A 467 -9.16 -20.11 15.24
N THR A 468 -8.97 -21.14 16.07
CA THR A 468 -7.63 -21.69 16.36
C THR A 468 -7.14 -22.69 15.31
N ASN A 469 -8.06 -23.30 14.56
CA ASN A 469 -7.77 -24.22 13.46
C ASN A 469 -8.61 -23.85 12.23
N ALA A 470 -7.96 -23.69 11.08
CA ALA A 470 -8.65 -23.51 9.81
C ALA A 470 -9.48 -24.75 9.44
N SER A 471 -10.64 -24.55 8.82
CA SER A 471 -11.34 -25.64 8.13
C SER A 471 -10.47 -26.20 7.00
N GLY A 472 -10.71 -27.45 6.60
CA GLY A 472 -9.99 -28.07 5.46
C GLY A 472 -10.12 -27.24 4.18
N GLU A 473 -11.33 -26.76 3.88
CA GLU A 473 -11.60 -25.89 2.74
C GLU A 473 -10.78 -24.59 2.78
N LEU A 474 -10.71 -23.93 3.95
CA LEU A 474 -9.95 -22.68 4.10
C LEU A 474 -8.45 -22.92 3.94
N LEU A 475 -7.95 -24.04 4.47
CA LEU A 475 -6.56 -24.45 4.33
C LEU A 475 -6.19 -24.69 2.87
N ASP A 476 -7.05 -25.37 2.12
CA ASP A 476 -6.85 -25.67 0.70
C ASP A 476 -6.89 -24.37 -0.13
N LEU A 477 -7.85 -23.47 0.14
CA LEU A 477 -7.92 -22.16 -0.50
C LEU A 477 -6.66 -21.32 -0.31
N VAL A 478 -5.97 -21.43 0.82
CA VAL A 478 -4.71 -20.71 1.03
C VAL A 478 -3.53 -21.48 0.41
N LYS A 479 -3.45 -22.81 0.58
CA LYS A 479 -2.34 -23.61 0.01
C LYS A 479 -2.31 -23.58 -1.51
N ASP A 480 -3.47 -23.65 -2.16
CA ASP A 480 -3.61 -23.61 -3.62
C ASP A 480 -3.28 -22.24 -4.22
N SER A 481 -2.98 -21.23 -3.40
CA SER A 481 -2.49 -19.94 -3.86
C SER A 481 -0.99 -19.96 -4.15
N LEU A 482 -0.26 -20.97 -3.67
CA LEU A 482 1.16 -21.13 -3.92
C LEU A 482 1.45 -21.30 -5.42
N VAL A 483 2.34 -20.46 -5.94
CA VAL A 483 2.93 -20.66 -7.27
C VAL A 483 3.98 -21.76 -7.15
N THR A 484 3.65 -22.94 -7.63
CA THR A 484 4.63 -24.03 -7.79
C THR A 484 5.47 -23.74 -9.04
N GLY A 485 6.78 -23.54 -8.87
CA GLY A 485 7.69 -23.43 -10.02
C GLY A 485 7.75 -24.75 -10.79
N GLY A 486 7.82 -24.68 -12.13
CA GLY A 486 8.37 -25.78 -12.90
C GLY A 486 9.87 -25.84 -12.61
N GLY A 487 10.31 -26.94 -11.98
CA GLY A 487 11.72 -27.19 -11.69
C GLY A 487 12.57 -27.28 -12.94
#